data_AF-A0AA41T3Z1-F1
#
_entry.id   AF-A0AA41T3Z1-F1
#
_cell.length_a   1.000
_cell.length_b   1.000
_cell.length_c   1.000
_cell.angle_alpha   90.00
_cell.angle_beta   90.00
_cell.angle_gamma   90.00
#
_symmetry.space_group_name_H-M   'P 1'
#
loop_
_entity.id
_entity.type
_entity.pdbx_description
1 polymer ?
#
loop_
_entity_poly.entity_id
_entity_poly.type
_entity_poly.pdbx_seq_one_letter_code
_entity_poly.pdbx_strand_id
1 'polypeptide(L)'
;MAVDEITDINNTPQLALFIRGVDDNFDVSEELLDTVPVTGTRSGHEVFSRVEKSLRKFNIDWSKLVSVASTGTPAMVDANHGLVTKLKSKVAMACKGADLKSLCCIIHPESVCAQKLQMEHVMAVVVTSVNWICSRGLNRSEFTTLLYELDSQYGSLLYHTEIKWLSRGLVLKRFFDSLEEIASFMSSRGKPVPELSSPAWIRDLAFLVDVTTHLNALDSSLQGHSQMVTQMYDLIRAFLAKLCLWETHLARNNLAHFPTLRSVSADGKDGLRYVPRIAQLKAEFQGRLSDFERCESELSLFSRPFSAAIDSVREELQMEVIDLQCNSALKGKFDKVGVPEFCRHLRSGYPRFRSHCARVLSMFGSTYICEQLFSIMKLSKTKPCPPLSGAPWDPVLHVAS
;
A
#
# COMPACT_ATOMS: atom_id res chain seq x y z
N MET A 1 9.64 -12.35 0.37
CA MET A 1 8.36 -12.89 0.89
C MET A 1 7.47 -11.74 1.32
N ALA A 2 6.16 -11.82 1.09
CA ALA A 2 5.16 -10.91 1.65
C ALA A 2 4.24 -11.70 2.59
N VAL A 3 3.92 -11.10 3.75
CA VAL A 3 3.12 -11.75 4.80
C VAL A 3 2.03 -10.80 5.28
N ASP A 4 0.79 -11.26 5.21
CA ASP A 4 -0.36 -10.49 5.69
C ASP A 4 -1.42 -11.37 6.36
N GLU A 5 -2.14 -10.79 7.32
CA GLU A 5 -3.34 -11.40 7.89
C GLU A 5 -4.55 -10.99 7.05
N ILE A 6 -5.06 -11.93 6.26
CA ILE A 6 -6.30 -11.79 5.50
C ILE A 6 -7.45 -12.46 6.23
N THR A 7 -8.67 -12.25 5.76
CA THR A 7 -9.85 -12.99 6.25
C THR A 7 -10.39 -13.86 5.12
N ASP A 8 -10.73 -15.11 5.37
CA ASP A 8 -11.30 -15.95 4.31
C ASP A 8 -12.79 -15.66 4.04
N ILE A 9 -13.35 -16.43 3.09
CA ILE A 9 -14.77 -16.33 2.68
C ILE A 9 -15.78 -16.60 3.81
N ASN A 10 -15.34 -17.26 4.88
CA ASN A 10 -16.10 -17.64 6.06
C ASN A 10 -15.83 -16.72 7.26
N ASN A 11 -15.18 -15.57 7.04
CA ASN A 11 -14.76 -14.64 8.09
C ASN A 11 -13.71 -15.22 9.07
N THR A 12 -12.95 -16.24 8.65
CA THR A 12 -11.87 -16.82 9.46
C THR A 12 -10.57 -16.07 9.16
N PRO A 13 -9.85 -15.57 10.17
CA PRO A 13 -8.53 -14.99 9.97
C PRO A 13 -7.53 -16.02 9.46
N GLN A 14 -6.78 -15.66 8.42
CA GLN A 14 -5.74 -16.49 7.81
C GLN A 14 -4.49 -15.65 7.54
N LEU A 15 -3.33 -16.27 7.63
CA LEU A 15 -2.06 -15.69 7.24
C LEU A 15 -1.78 -16.08 5.78
N ALA A 16 -1.73 -15.10 4.89
CA ALA A 16 -1.32 -15.29 3.51
C ALA A 16 0.20 -15.10 3.39
N LEU A 17 0.86 -16.06 2.74
CA LEU A 17 2.30 -16.05 2.51
C LEU A 17 2.56 -16.08 1.01
N PHE A 18 3.13 -15.00 0.48
CA PHE A 18 3.59 -14.95 -0.91
C PHE A 18 5.11 -14.96 -1.00
N ILE A 19 5.64 -15.70 -1.97
CA ILE A 19 7.06 -15.68 -2.33
C ILE A 19 7.24 -15.00 -3.67
N ARG A 20 8.36 -14.30 -3.82
CA ARG A 20 8.81 -13.72 -5.09
C ARG A 20 10.20 -14.28 -5.36
N GLY A 21 10.34 -14.97 -6.48
CA GLY A 21 11.58 -15.60 -6.94
C GLY A 21 12.11 -14.89 -8.19
N VAL A 22 13.41 -15.06 -8.43
CA VAL A 22 14.08 -14.60 -9.65
C VAL A 22 14.96 -15.73 -10.15
N ASP A 23 14.80 -16.10 -11.42
CA ASP A 23 15.60 -17.15 -12.05
C ASP A 23 16.92 -16.62 -12.65
N ASP A 24 17.68 -17.51 -13.31
CA ASP A 24 18.96 -17.14 -13.93
C ASP A 24 18.81 -16.19 -15.14
N ASN A 25 17.61 -16.12 -15.72
CA ASN A 25 17.25 -15.20 -16.81
C ASN A 25 16.68 -13.87 -16.29
N PHE A 26 16.65 -13.66 -14.98
CA PHE A 26 15.99 -12.53 -14.31
C PHE A 26 14.47 -12.45 -14.55
N ASP A 27 13.84 -13.58 -14.86
CA ASP A 27 12.39 -13.67 -14.87
C ASP A 27 11.89 -13.76 -13.43
N VAL A 28 10.94 -12.87 -13.11
CA VAL A 28 10.38 -12.72 -11.76
C VAL A 28 9.11 -13.53 -11.68
N SER A 29 9.02 -14.44 -10.70
CA SER A 29 7.79 -15.17 -10.39
C SER A 29 7.23 -14.74 -9.03
N GLU A 30 5.91 -14.65 -8.93
CA GLU A 30 5.20 -14.36 -7.69
C GLU A 30 4.18 -15.47 -7.44
N GLU A 31 4.29 -16.13 -6.30
CA GLU A 31 3.49 -17.33 -6.01
C GLU A 31 2.93 -17.28 -4.58
N LEU A 32 1.67 -17.71 -4.44
CA LEU A 32 1.08 -17.99 -3.14
C LEU A 32 1.74 -19.26 -2.59
N LEU A 33 2.51 -19.11 -1.52
CA LEU A 33 3.18 -20.22 -0.84
C LEU A 33 2.18 -21.00 0.03
N ASP A 34 1.45 -20.32 0.90
CA ASP A 34 0.51 -20.97 1.81
C ASP A 34 -0.53 -19.96 2.32
N THR A 35 -1.70 -20.47 2.69
CA THR A 35 -2.70 -19.76 3.50
C THR A 35 -2.91 -20.52 4.79
N VAL A 36 -2.52 -19.94 5.92
CA VAL A 36 -2.49 -20.64 7.21
C VAL A 36 -3.54 -20.06 8.15
N PRO A 37 -4.52 -20.85 8.63
CA PRO A 37 -5.50 -20.36 9.60
C PRO A 37 -4.84 -19.79 10.86
N VAL A 38 -5.29 -18.61 11.28
CA VAL A 38 -4.87 -17.96 12.53
C VAL A 38 -5.91 -18.30 13.60
N THR A 39 -5.78 -19.48 14.20
CA THR A 39 -6.60 -19.91 15.35
C THR A 39 -5.89 -19.59 16.66
N GLY A 40 -6.61 -19.01 17.63
CA GLY A 40 -6.08 -18.74 18.98
C GLY A 40 -5.27 -17.44 19.11
N THR A 41 -4.19 -17.47 19.89
CA THR A 41 -3.42 -16.29 20.30
C THR A 41 -2.59 -15.70 19.15
N ARG A 42 -2.81 -14.42 18.81
CA ARG A 42 -2.06 -13.66 17.79
C ARG A 42 -0.70 -13.13 18.28
N SER A 43 0.06 -13.93 19.02
CA SER A 43 1.41 -13.52 19.42
C SER A 43 2.38 -13.64 18.24
N GLY A 44 3.39 -12.76 18.15
CA GLY A 44 4.36 -12.83 17.06
C GLY A 44 5.16 -14.15 17.03
N HIS A 45 5.26 -14.88 18.15
CA HIS A 45 5.82 -16.24 18.18
C HIS A 45 4.95 -17.25 17.43
N GLU A 46 3.65 -17.17 17.61
CA GLU A 46 2.66 -18.08 17.03
C GLU A 46 2.54 -17.83 15.52
N VAL A 47 2.60 -16.56 15.10
CA VAL A 47 2.72 -16.18 13.69
C VAL A 47 4.03 -16.70 13.09
N PHE A 48 5.17 -16.52 13.76
CA PHE A 48 6.46 -17.05 13.30
C PHE A 48 6.45 -18.57 13.14
N SER A 49 5.90 -19.29 14.12
CA SER A 49 5.81 -20.76 14.06
C SER A 49 5.04 -21.25 12.83
N ARG A 50 3.94 -20.56 12.48
CA ARG A 50 3.18 -20.83 11.24
C ARG A 50 4.02 -20.58 10.00
N VAL A 51 4.68 -19.43 9.92
CA VAL A 51 5.54 -19.08 8.77
C VAL A 51 6.67 -20.10 8.62
N GLU A 52 7.36 -20.45 9.71
CA GLU A 52 8.42 -21.45 9.71
C GLU A 52 7.92 -22.82 9.25
N LYS A 53 6.72 -23.25 9.71
CA LYS A 53 6.11 -24.50 9.27
C LYS A 53 5.80 -24.50 7.77
N SER A 54 5.27 -23.40 7.23
CA SER A 54 5.01 -23.27 5.79
C SER A 54 6.32 -23.28 4.98
N LEU A 55 7.34 -22.53 5.39
CA LEU A 55 8.65 -22.53 4.72
C LEU A 55 9.27 -23.93 4.70
N ARG A 56 9.17 -24.69 5.81
CA ARG A 56 9.61 -26.09 5.85
C ARG A 56 8.77 -27.00 4.96
N LYS A 57 7.44 -26.86 4.96
CA LYS A 57 6.50 -27.66 4.13
C LYS A 57 6.87 -27.60 2.64
N PHE A 58 7.29 -26.44 2.17
CA PHE A 58 7.66 -26.21 0.77
C PHE A 58 9.17 -26.22 0.51
N ASN A 59 9.98 -26.68 1.48
CA ASN A 59 11.44 -26.77 1.37
C ASN A 59 12.12 -25.45 0.94
N ILE A 60 11.61 -24.32 1.42
CA ILE A 60 12.22 -23.01 1.15
C ILE A 60 13.51 -22.89 1.96
N ASP A 61 14.62 -22.76 1.25
CA ASP A 61 15.93 -22.53 1.86
C ASP A 61 16.01 -21.12 2.47
N TRP A 62 16.37 -21.05 3.76
CA TRP A 62 16.59 -19.81 4.48
C TRP A 62 17.67 -18.93 3.84
N SER A 63 18.65 -19.53 3.16
CA SER A 63 19.71 -18.78 2.47
C SER A 63 19.20 -17.95 1.29
N LYS A 64 18.05 -18.35 0.72
CA LYS A 64 17.39 -17.66 -0.39
C LYS A 64 16.40 -16.60 0.06
N LEU A 65 16.13 -16.48 1.36
CA LEU A 65 15.19 -15.49 1.88
C LEU A 65 15.87 -14.11 1.98
N VAL A 66 15.63 -13.26 0.98
CA VAL A 66 16.26 -11.93 0.85
C VAL A 66 15.54 -10.87 1.67
N SER A 67 14.21 -10.86 1.64
CA SER A 67 13.41 -9.86 2.34
C SER A 67 12.04 -10.36 2.79
N VAL A 68 11.48 -9.66 3.77
CA VAL A 68 10.09 -9.79 4.23
C VAL A 68 9.36 -8.46 4.14
N ALA A 69 8.22 -8.45 3.44
CA ALA A 69 7.23 -7.37 3.49
C ALA A 69 6.12 -7.75 4.47
N SER A 70 5.69 -6.80 5.31
CA SER A 70 4.65 -7.04 6.35
C SER A 70 3.83 -5.79 6.64
N THR A 71 2.65 -5.91 7.25
CA THR A 71 1.74 -4.76 7.50
C THR A 71 2.19 -3.75 8.55
N GLY A 72 3.34 -3.92 9.19
CA GLY A 72 3.82 -2.99 10.22
C GLY A 72 3.01 -3.03 11.53
N THR A 73 2.07 -3.98 11.69
CA THR A 73 1.32 -4.14 12.94
C THR A 73 2.24 -4.59 14.08
N PRO A 74 1.91 -4.30 15.35
CA PRO A 74 2.77 -4.70 16.48
C PRO A 74 3.13 -6.19 16.49
N ALA A 75 2.20 -7.08 16.13
CA ALA A 75 2.48 -8.53 16.05
C ALA A 75 3.54 -8.88 14.98
N MET A 76 3.68 -8.06 13.93
CA MET A 76 4.66 -8.26 12.86
C MET A 76 6.02 -7.65 13.19
N VAL A 77 6.06 -6.44 13.76
CA VAL A 77 7.29 -5.63 13.85
C VAL A 77 7.79 -5.36 15.26
N ASP A 78 7.13 -5.87 16.30
CA ASP A 78 7.61 -5.72 17.67
C ASP A 78 9.09 -6.16 17.82
N ALA A 79 9.87 -5.30 18.46
CA ALA A 79 11.33 -5.43 18.52
C ALA A 79 11.81 -6.68 19.26
N ASN A 80 10.97 -7.26 20.14
CA ASN A 80 11.34 -8.41 20.96
C ASN A 80 10.64 -9.70 20.51
N HIS A 81 9.38 -9.57 20.06
CA HIS A 81 8.50 -10.70 19.86
C HIS A 81 7.83 -10.74 18.48
N GLY A 82 8.03 -9.72 17.65
CA GLY A 82 7.44 -9.62 16.31
C GLY A 82 7.92 -10.70 15.35
N LEU A 83 7.08 -11.03 14.36
CA LEU A 83 7.42 -11.96 13.28
C LEU A 83 8.74 -11.61 12.60
N VAL A 84 8.91 -10.35 12.19
CA VAL A 84 10.08 -9.87 11.45
C VAL A 84 11.36 -10.06 12.27
N THR A 85 11.32 -9.72 13.56
CA THR A 85 12.43 -9.92 14.50
C THR A 85 12.83 -11.40 14.59
N LYS A 86 11.85 -12.29 14.70
CA LYS A 86 12.10 -13.75 14.77
C LYS A 86 12.63 -14.31 13.46
N LEU A 87 12.13 -13.85 12.30
CA LEU A 87 12.65 -14.22 10.99
C LEU A 87 14.11 -13.78 10.82
N LYS A 88 14.45 -12.53 11.18
CA LYS A 88 15.83 -12.03 11.13
C LYS A 88 16.76 -12.88 12.01
N SER A 89 16.35 -13.18 13.24
CA SER A 89 17.11 -14.04 14.14
C SER A 89 17.33 -15.44 13.55
N LYS A 90 16.27 -16.05 12.97
CA LYS A 90 16.37 -17.38 12.35
C LYS A 90 17.32 -17.39 11.15
N VAL A 91 17.23 -16.40 10.26
CA VAL A 91 18.11 -16.26 9.09
C VAL A 91 19.56 -16.06 9.54
N ALA A 92 19.81 -15.20 10.52
CA ALA A 92 21.16 -14.97 11.05
C ALA A 92 21.78 -16.24 11.67
N MET A 93 20.98 -17.08 12.33
CA MET A 93 21.43 -18.37 12.88
C MET A 93 21.68 -19.42 11.78
N ALA A 94 20.82 -19.48 10.76
CA ALA A 94 20.91 -20.48 9.71
C ALA A 94 21.98 -20.14 8.65
N CYS A 95 22.23 -18.85 8.42
CA CYS A 95 23.06 -18.35 7.33
C CYS A 95 24.01 -17.26 7.84
N LYS A 96 25.29 -17.61 8.03
CA LYS A 96 26.31 -16.64 8.48
C LYS A 96 26.43 -15.49 7.46
N GLY A 97 26.31 -14.26 7.95
CA GLY A 97 26.43 -13.04 7.14
C GLY A 97 25.18 -12.71 6.30
N ALA A 98 24.10 -13.47 6.42
CA ALA A 98 22.84 -13.14 5.76
C ALA A 98 22.11 -12.01 6.51
N ASP A 99 21.81 -10.94 5.79
CA ASP A 99 20.96 -9.85 6.27
C ASP A 99 19.58 -9.94 5.59
N LEU A 100 18.55 -10.25 6.39
CA LEU A 100 17.17 -10.28 5.93
C LEU A 100 16.59 -8.86 5.97
N LYS A 101 16.29 -8.30 4.80
CA LYS A 101 15.67 -6.99 4.72
C LYS A 101 14.22 -7.05 5.16
N SER A 102 13.75 -6.00 5.83
CA SER A 102 12.36 -5.88 6.25
C SER A 102 11.78 -4.58 5.73
N LEU A 103 10.66 -4.68 5.03
CA LEU A 103 9.91 -3.52 4.54
C LEU A 103 8.52 -3.54 5.15
N CYS A 104 8.20 -2.55 5.96
CA CYS A 104 6.82 -2.34 6.36
C CYS A 104 6.03 -1.82 5.17
N CYS A 105 4.87 -2.43 4.97
CA CYS A 105 3.95 -2.11 3.91
C CYS A 105 3.49 -0.65 4.07
N ILE A 106 3.54 0.10 2.97
CA ILE A 106 2.94 1.43 2.86
C ILE A 106 1.61 1.29 2.14
N ILE A 107 0.85 0.27 2.48
CA ILE A 107 -0.50 0.09 1.98
C ILE A 107 -1.45 0.36 3.13
N HIS A 108 -2.54 1.03 2.76
CA HIS A 108 -3.44 1.82 3.58
C HIS A 108 -2.98 3.24 3.95
N PRO A 109 -2.64 4.11 2.95
CA PRO A 109 -2.67 5.56 3.14
C PRO A 109 -3.98 6.05 3.78
N GLU A 110 -5.04 5.26 3.69
CA GLU A 110 -6.37 5.65 4.16
C GLU A 110 -6.59 5.29 5.63
N SER A 111 -5.96 4.20 6.11
CA SER A 111 -5.82 3.94 7.55
C SER A 111 -4.99 5.05 8.21
N VAL A 112 -3.94 5.52 7.51
CA VAL A 112 -3.17 6.70 7.94
C VAL A 112 -4.06 7.94 8.01
N CYS A 113 -4.86 8.20 6.97
CA CYS A 113 -5.82 9.31 6.93
C CYS A 113 -6.76 9.28 8.14
N ALA A 114 -7.32 8.10 8.46
CA ALA A 114 -8.24 7.90 9.58
C ALA A 114 -7.62 8.16 10.94
N GLN A 115 -6.43 7.64 11.16
CA GLN A 115 -5.81 7.70 12.47
C GLN A 115 -5.11 9.04 12.71
N LYS A 116 -4.58 9.68 11.65
CA LYS A 116 -3.62 10.78 11.80
C LYS A 116 -4.17 12.15 11.45
N LEU A 117 -5.17 12.29 10.57
CA LEU A 117 -5.67 13.64 10.23
C LEU A 117 -6.58 14.25 11.30
N GLN A 118 -7.09 13.44 12.24
CA GLN A 118 -8.01 13.87 13.31
C GLN A 118 -9.21 14.64 12.74
N MET A 119 -9.93 14.00 11.79
CA MET A 119 -11.09 14.55 11.08
C MET A 119 -12.38 13.78 11.41
N GLU A 120 -12.44 13.18 12.60
CA GLU A 120 -13.59 12.39 13.06
C GLU A 120 -14.90 13.19 13.08
N HIS A 121 -14.83 14.48 13.44
CA HIS A 121 -15.98 15.38 13.44
C HIS A 121 -16.59 15.60 12.04
N VAL A 122 -15.78 15.49 10.98
CA VAL A 122 -16.28 15.51 9.59
C VAL A 122 -16.80 14.13 9.22
N MET A 123 -16.00 13.09 9.47
CA MET A 123 -16.31 11.73 9.05
C MET A 123 -17.59 11.19 9.69
N ALA A 124 -17.82 11.43 10.98
CA ALA A 124 -19.02 10.98 11.68
C ALA A 124 -20.30 11.52 11.02
N VAL A 125 -20.29 12.78 10.60
CA VAL A 125 -21.42 13.43 9.92
C VAL A 125 -21.62 12.85 8.52
N VAL A 126 -20.54 12.68 7.75
CA VAL A 126 -20.60 12.08 6.40
C VAL A 126 -21.17 10.66 6.49
N VAL A 127 -20.58 9.80 7.32
CA VAL A 127 -20.99 8.39 7.48
C VAL A 127 -22.44 8.31 7.93
N THR A 128 -22.83 9.09 8.94
CA THR A 128 -24.21 9.08 9.46
C THR A 128 -25.21 9.56 8.41
N SER A 129 -24.86 10.57 7.62
CA SER A 129 -25.72 11.11 6.58
C SER A 129 -25.87 10.13 5.44
N VAL A 130 -24.76 9.56 4.95
CA VAL A 130 -24.78 8.60 3.84
C VAL A 130 -25.48 7.30 4.25
N ASN A 131 -25.21 6.73 5.42
CA ASN A 131 -25.92 5.53 5.90
C ASN A 131 -27.43 5.76 5.96
N TRP A 132 -27.84 6.96 6.39
CA TRP A 132 -29.25 7.32 6.45
C TRP A 132 -29.86 7.45 5.05
N ILE A 133 -29.16 8.09 4.10
CA ILE A 133 -29.55 8.16 2.69
C ILE A 133 -29.65 6.76 2.08
N CYS A 134 -28.67 5.90 2.28
CA CYS A 134 -28.70 4.52 1.78
C CYS A 134 -29.92 3.74 2.30
N SER A 135 -30.30 3.92 3.57
CA SER A 135 -31.45 3.22 4.14
C SER A 135 -32.81 3.70 3.61
N ARG A 136 -32.90 4.90 3.04
CA ARG A 136 -34.20 5.59 2.79
C ARG A 136 -34.29 6.34 1.43
N GLY A 137 -33.23 6.35 0.64
CA GLY A 137 -33.04 7.16 -0.57
C GLY A 137 -32.86 6.36 -1.86
N LEU A 138 -33.00 5.02 -1.81
CA LEU A 138 -32.67 4.08 -2.91
C LEU A 138 -33.37 4.35 -4.26
N ASN A 139 -34.43 5.16 -4.30
CA ASN A 139 -35.23 5.43 -5.51
C ASN A 139 -35.16 6.88 -6.00
N ARG A 140 -34.20 7.70 -5.55
CA ARG A 140 -34.07 9.10 -6.00
C ARG A 140 -32.91 9.28 -6.98
N SER A 141 -33.21 9.89 -8.14
CA SER A 141 -32.23 10.20 -9.19
C SER A 141 -31.09 11.10 -8.70
N GLU A 142 -31.38 12.01 -7.77
CA GLU A 142 -30.44 12.96 -7.15
C GLU A 142 -29.26 12.26 -6.45
N PHE A 143 -29.50 11.07 -5.89
CA PHE A 143 -28.46 10.31 -5.18
C PHE A 143 -27.92 9.15 -6.00
N THR A 144 -28.34 8.97 -7.27
CA THR A 144 -27.90 7.82 -8.08
C THR A 144 -26.39 7.77 -8.24
N THR A 145 -25.73 8.91 -8.48
CA THR A 145 -24.28 8.98 -8.62
C THR A 145 -23.58 8.62 -7.30
N LEU A 146 -23.95 9.29 -6.20
CA LEU A 146 -23.42 9.00 -4.86
C LEU A 146 -23.61 7.52 -4.46
N LEU A 147 -24.81 6.96 -4.70
CA LEU A 147 -25.14 5.56 -4.42
C LEU A 147 -24.39 4.59 -5.35
N TYR A 148 -24.18 4.96 -6.61
CA TYR A 148 -23.35 4.19 -7.54
C TYR A 148 -21.90 4.19 -7.09
N GLU A 149 -21.33 5.33 -6.69
CA GLU A 149 -19.97 5.39 -6.16
C GLU A 149 -19.83 4.65 -4.84
N LEU A 150 -20.88 4.64 -4.01
CA LEU A 150 -20.94 3.81 -2.81
C LEU A 150 -20.98 2.33 -3.18
N ASP A 151 -21.84 1.89 -4.08
CA ASP A 151 -21.93 0.47 -4.45
C ASP A 151 -20.69 0.00 -5.21
N SER A 152 -20.20 0.78 -6.17
CA SER A 152 -18.97 0.52 -6.93
C SER A 152 -17.76 0.40 -6.03
N GLN A 153 -17.68 1.23 -4.98
CA GLN A 153 -16.57 1.15 -4.06
C GLN A 153 -16.83 0.03 -3.04
N TYR A 154 -17.93 0.05 -2.29
CA TYR A 154 -18.19 -0.79 -1.10
C TYR A 154 -18.77 -2.18 -1.38
N GLY A 155 -19.39 -2.40 -2.54
CA GLY A 155 -20.26 -3.54 -2.80
C GLY A 155 -21.47 -3.56 -1.85
N SER A 156 -22.37 -4.53 -2.03
CA SER A 156 -23.62 -4.65 -1.26
C SER A 156 -23.46 -4.95 0.25
N LEU A 157 -22.23 -5.09 0.77
CA LEU A 157 -21.94 -5.80 2.03
C LEU A 157 -21.34 -4.96 3.17
N LEU A 158 -21.24 -3.62 3.06
CA LEU A 158 -20.56 -2.80 4.08
C LEU A 158 -21.35 -1.54 4.48
N TYR A 159 -22.53 -1.73 5.06
CA TYR A 159 -23.28 -0.64 5.69
C TYR A 159 -22.86 -0.34 7.15
N HIS A 160 -21.90 -1.08 7.72
CA HIS A 160 -21.71 -1.14 9.18
C HIS A 160 -20.28 -0.97 9.73
N THR A 161 -19.24 -0.66 8.93
CA THR A 161 -17.89 -0.46 9.48
C THR A 161 -17.36 0.95 9.22
N GLU A 162 -17.21 1.73 10.29
CA GLU A 162 -16.70 3.11 10.34
C GLU A 162 -15.29 3.27 9.74
N ILE A 163 -14.44 2.23 9.84
CA ILE A 163 -13.01 2.29 9.50
C ILE A 163 -12.74 2.26 7.97
N LYS A 164 -13.74 1.92 7.13
CA LYS A 164 -13.56 1.80 5.66
C LYS A 164 -14.04 3.01 4.84
N TRP A 165 -14.57 4.06 5.47
CA TRP A 165 -15.10 5.21 4.72
C TRP A 165 -14.01 6.14 4.18
N LEU A 166 -12.87 6.19 4.87
CA LEU A 166 -11.74 7.01 4.48
C LEU A 166 -10.92 6.45 3.33
N SER A 167 -11.17 5.19 2.92
CA SER A 167 -10.44 4.58 1.79
C SER A 167 -10.74 5.18 0.42
N ARG A 168 -11.72 6.08 0.35
CA ARG A 168 -12.48 6.28 -0.88
C ARG A 168 -12.86 7.74 -1.04
N GLY A 169 -11.86 8.58 -1.28
CA GLY A 169 -11.97 10.02 -1.51
C GLY A 169 -13.03 10.41 -2.56
N LEU A 170 -13.39 9.50 -3.48
CA LEU A 170 -14.50 9.67 -4.41
C LEU A 170 -15.85 9.86 -3.70
N VAL A 171 -16.16 9.09 -2.64
CA VAL A 171 -17.42 9.27 -1.89
C VAL A 171 -17.43 10.61 -1.14
N LEU A 172 -16.30 11.00 -0.55
CA LEU A 172 -16.17 12.31 0.10
C LEU A 172 -16.36 13.45 -0.91
N LYS A 173 -15.75 13.34 -2.09
CA LYS A 173 -15.90 14.33 -3.16
C LYS A 173 -17.36 14.47 -3.57
N ARG A 174 -18.07 13.35 -3.71
CA ARG A 174 -19.47 13.32 -4.12
C ARG A 174 -20.42 13.81 -3.05
N PHE A 175 -20.13 13.49 -1.79
CA PHE A 175 -20.83 14.08 -0.66
C PHE A 175 -20.69 15.61 -0.65
N PHE A 176 -19.47 16.11 -0.90
CA PHE A 176 -19.20 17.55 -0.99
C PHE A 176 -19.93 18.20 -2.17
N ASP A 177 -19.95 17.55 -3.33
CA ASP A 177 -20.62 18.07 -4.54
C ASP A 177 -22.16 18.08 -4.40
N SER A 178 -22.73 17.36 -3.43
CA SER A 178 -24.17 17.23 -3.22
C SER A 178 -24.67 17.78 -1.86
N LEU A 179 -23.94 18.72 -1.26
CA LEU A 179 -24.25 19.24 0.09
C LEU A 179 -25.66 19.82 0.20
N GLU A 180 -26.11 20.57 -0.81
CA GLU A 180 -27.42 21.24 -0.81
C GLU A 180 -28.57 20.22 -0.93
N GLU A 181 -28.43 19.25 -1.83
CA GLU A 181 -29.40 18.18 -2.04
C GLU A 181 -29.51 17.29 -0.79
N ILE A 182 -28.37 16.97 -0.18
CA ILE A 182 -28.32 16.21 1.07
C ILE A 182 -29.00 16.99 2.20
N ALA A 183 -28.67 18.28 2.38
CA ALA A 183 -29.26 19.10 3.44
C ALA A 183 -30.78 19.23 3.28
N SER A 184 -31.26 19.43 2.05
CA SER A 184 -32.68 19.51 1.71
C SER A 184 -33.40 18.19 1.99
N PHE A 185 -32.86 17.07 1.52
CA PHE A 185 -33.44 15.74 1.74
C PHE A 185 -33.49 15.34 3.21
N MET A 186 -32.42 15.58 3.94
CA MET A 186 -32.32 15.27 5.37
C MET A 186 -33.33 16.10 6.18
N SER A 187 -33.47 17.38 5.85
CA SER A 187 -34.45 18.29 6.47
C SER A 187 -35.89 17.89 6.14
N SER A 188 -36.21 17.57 4.89
CA SER A 188 -37.57 17.16 4.46
C SER A 188 -38.05 15.86 5.12
N ARG A 189 -37.14 15.14 5.76
CA ARG A 189 -37.40 13.87 6.45
C ARG A 189 -37.25 13.97 7.97
N GLY A 190 -37.16 15.19 8.51
CA GLY A 190 -37.11 15.45 9.96
C GLY A 190 -35.77 15.16 10.61
N LYS A 191 -34.67 15.09 9.85
CA LYS A 191 -33.31 14.88 10.37
C LYS A 191 -32.36 15.96 9.85
N PRO A 192 -32.52 17.24 10.22
CA PRO A 192 -31.62 18.29 9.77
C PRO A 192 -30.18 18.02 10.19
N VAL A 193 -29.22 18.38 9.33
CA VAL A 193 -27.77 18.22 9.56
C VAL A 193 -27.16 19.63 9.57
N PRO A 194 -27.10 20.31 10.73
CA PRO A 194 -26.69 21.72 10.82
C PRO A 194 -25.25 21.96 10.36
N GLU A 195 -24.39 20.95 10.41
CA GLU A 195 -23.00 21.00 9.95
C GLU A 195 -22.89 21.34 8.45
N LEU A 196 -23.87 20.92 7.65
CA LEU A 196 -23.89 21.19 6.19
C LEU A 196 -24.14 22.67 5.87
N SER A 197 -24.55 23.46 6.86
CA SER A 197 -24.68 24.92 6.74
C SER A 197 -23.53 25.68 7.41
N SER A 198 -22.59 25.00 8.07
CA SER A 198 -21.47 25.61 8.77
C SER A 198 -20.28 25.85 7.83
N PRO A 199 -19.88 27.11 7.55
CA PRO A 199 -18.74 27.38 6.67
C PRO A 199 -17.44 26.78 7.18
N ALA A 200 -17.25 26.73 8.50
CA ALA A 200 -16.07 26.15 9.11
C ALA A 200 -16.00 24.63 8.93
N TRP A 201 -17.14 23.95 8.98
CA TRP A 201 -17.22 22.50 8.76
C TRP A 201 -17.07 22.16 7.28
N ILE A 202 -17.67 22.94 6.37
CA ILE A 202 -17.53 22.77 4.92
C ILE A 202 -16.07 22.90 4.49
N ARG A 203 -15.31 23.84 5.07
CA ARG A 203 -13.86 23.95 4.82
C ARG A 203 -13.09 22.71 5.29
N ASP A 204 -13.43 22.16 6.46
CA ASP A 204 -12.80 20.93 6.96
C ASP A 204 -13.11 19.73 6.05
N LEU A 205 -14.35 19.61 5.57
CA LEU A 205 -14.72 18.61 4.56
C LEU A 205 -13.94 18.81 3.26
N ALA A 206 -13.87 20.04 2.75
CA ALA A 206 -13.17 20.36 1.51
C ALA A 206 -11.67 20.02 1.56
N PHE A 207 -11.01 20.35 2.68
CA PHE A 207 -9.63 19.93 2.92
C PHE A 207 -9.49 18.41 2.92
N LEU A 208 -10.40 17.70 3.60
CA LEU A 208 -10.37 16.24 3.67
C LEU A 208 -10.57 15.60 2.30
N VAL A 209 -11.45 16.14 1.46
CA VAL A 209 -11.66 15.71 0.06
C VAL A 209 -10.36 15.82 -0.74
N ASP A 210 -9.66 16.95 -0.66
CA ASP A 210 -8.43 17.16 -1.41
C ASP A 210 -7.31 16.22 -0.93
N VAL A 211 -7.12 16.06 0.39
CA VAL A 211 -6.09 15.16 0.94
C VAL A 211 -6.37 13.70 0.59
N THR A 212 -7.62 13.25 0.72
CA THR A 212 -7.99 11.87 0.36
C THR A 212 -7.85 11.62 -1.14
N THR A 213 -8.10 12.63 -1.98
CA THR A 213 -7.84 12.53 -3.43
C THR A 213 -6.35 12.28 -3.72
N HIS A 214 -5.46 13.02 -3.05
CA HIS A 214 -4.01 12.83 -3.20
C HIS A 214 -3.53 11.47 -2.68
N LEU A 215 -4.08 11.00 -1.56
CA LEU A 215 -3.77 9.69 -0.99
C LEU A 215 -4.24 8.56 -1.91
N ASN A 216 -5.44 8.68 -2.50
CA ASN A 216 -5.96 7.71 -3.46
C ASN A 216 -5.12 7.64 -4.74
N ALA A 217 -4.59 8.80 -5.20
CA ALA A 217 -3.68 8.82 -6.34
C ALA A 217 -2.35 8.10 -6.03
N LEU A 218 -1.82 8.28 -4.81
CA LEU A 218 -0.66 7.53 -4.35
C LEU A 218 -0.96 6.03 -4.26
N ASP A 219 -2.07 5.66 -3.62
CA ASP A 219 -2.50 4.28 -3.44
C ASP A 219 -2.64 3.57 -4.79
N SER A 220 -3.38 4.17 -5.74
CA SER A 220 -3.50 3.66 -7.11
C SER A 220 -2.13 3.50 -7.79
N SER A 221 -1.20 4.42 -7.52
CA SER A 221 0.15 4.35 -8.06
C SER A 221 0.99 3.27 -7.38
N LEU A 222 0.71 2.85 -6.14
CA LEU A 222 1.43 1.78 -5.43
C LEU A 222 0.84 0.37 -5.72
N GLN A 223 -0.38 0.33 -6.25
CA GLN A 223 -1.10 -0.91 -6.58
C GLN A 223 -0.86 -1.42 -8.01
N GLY A 224 0.08 -0.84 -8.74
CA GLY A 224 0.42 -1.29 -10.09
C GLY A 224 0.86 -2.76 -10.10
N HIS A 225 0.44 -3.52 -11.12
CA HIS A 225 0.89 -4.90 -11.26
C HIS A 225 2.41 -4.96 -11.49
N SER A 226 3.06 -5.95 -10.90
CA SER A 226 4.50 -6.20 -11.05
C SER A 226 5.42 -5.03 -10.65
N GLN A 227 5.03 -4.21 -9.67
CA GLN A 227 5.90 -3.12 -9.21
C GLN A 227 7.17 -3.60 -8.52
N MET A 228 8.27 -2.93 -8.88
CA MET A 228 9.56 -3.09 -8.23
C MET A 228 9.62 -2.25 -6.95
N VAL A 229 10.35 -2.75 -5.96
CA VAL A 229 10.59 -2.04 -4.69
C VAL A 229 11.19 -0.64 -4.90
N THR A 230 12.02 -0.44 -5.92
CA THR A 230 12.60 0.86 -6.26
C THR A 230 11.57 1.86 -6.77
N GLN A 231 10.64 1.43 -7.61
CA GLN A 231 9.53 2.28 -8.09
C GLN A 231 8.64 2.70 -6.93
N MET A 232 8.33 1.79 -6.02
CA MET A 232 7.54 2.10 -4.82
C MET A 232 8.28 3.14 -3.97
N TYR A 233 9.57 2.94 -3.73
CA TYR A 233 10.41 3.89 -2.98
C TYR A 233 10.37 5.30 -3.60
N ASP A 234 10.50 5.41 -4.92
CA ASP A 234 10.44 6.68 -5.64
C ASP A 234 9.06 7.36 -5.51
N LEU A 235 7.96 6.60 -5.61
CA LEU A 235 6.59 7.12 -5.43
C LEU A 235 6.39 7.71 -4.02
N ILE A 236 6.87 7.02 -2.99
CA ILE A 236 6.76 7.48 -1.60
C ILE A 236 7.61 8.72 -1.37
N ARG A 237 8.85 8.75 -1.87
CA ARG A 237 9.73 9.94 -1.79
C ARG A 237 9.11 11.14 -2.49
N ALA A 238 8.52 10.93 -3.67
CA ALA A 238 7.81 11.97 -4.39
C ALA A 238 6.60 12.48 -3.60
N PHE A 239 5.86 11.60 -2.93
CA PHE A 239 4.74 12.00 -2.08
C PHE A 239 5.19 12.81 -0.85
N LEU A 240 6.28 12.41 -0.21
CA LEU A 240 6.89 13.18 0.90
C LEU A 240 7.32 14.57 0.45
N ALA A 241 7.94 14.70 -0.74
CA ALA A 241 8.28 15.99 -1.31
C ALA A 241 7.03 16.87 -1.56
N LYS A 242 5.93 16.26 -2.03
CA LYS A 242 4.64 16.95 -2.19
C LYS A 242 4.08 17.42 -0.83
N LEU A 243 4.13 16.61 0.22
CA LEU A 243 3.70 17.00 1.57
C LEU A 243 4.48 18.21 2.10
N CYS A 244 5.81 18.22 1.92
CA CYS A 244 6.65 19.38 2.28
C CYS A 244 6.23 20.66 1.53
N LEU A 245 5.94 20.53 0.23
CA LEU A 245 5.45 21.65 -0.58
C LEU A 245 4.08 22.13 -0.09
N TRP A 246 3.15 21.22 0.17
CA TRP A 246 1.80 21.55 0.64
C TRP A 246 1.79 22.24 1.99
N GLU A 247 2.65 21.81 2.93
CA GLU A 247 2.84 22.49 4.20
C GLU A 247 3.25 23.96 4.01
N THR A 248 4.24 24.19 3.14
CA THR A 248 4.72 25.54 2.79
C THR A 248 3.64 26.37 2.09
N HIS A 249 2.88 25.74 1.19
CA HIS A 249 1.81 26.39 0.44
C HIS A 249 0.64 26.78 1.36
N LEU A 250 0.16 25.88 2.22
CA LEU A 250 -0.88 26.15 3.20
C LEU A 250 -0.48 27.25 4.19
N ALA A 251 0.79 27.27 4.62
CA ALA A 251 1.32 28.33 5.48
C ALA A 251 1.28 29.73 4.84
N ARG A 252 1.28 29.79 3.50
CA ARG A 252 1.13 31.02 2.71
C ARG A 252 -0.27 31.22 2.13
N ASN A 253 -1.24 30.40 2.57
CA ASN A 253 -2.59 30.32 2.02
C ASN A 253 -2.65 30.08 0.49
N ASN A 254 -1.62 29.46 -0.07
CA ASN A 254 -1.62 29.03 -1.46
C ASN A 254 -2.38 27.71 -1.60
N LEU A 255 -3.64 27.77 -2.04
CA LEU A 255 -4.51 26.60 -2.18
C LEU A 255 -4.39 25.91 -3.57
N ALA A 256 -3.25 26.02 -4.26
CA ALA A 256 -3.04 25.44 -5.61
C ALA A 256 -3.23 23.93 -5.69
N HIS A 257 -2.92 23.22 -4.62
CA HIS A 257 -3.06 21.76 -4.57
C HIS A 257 -4.29 21.33 -3.75
N PHE A 258 -5.15 22.28 -3.40
CA PHE A 258 -6.37 22.06 -2.61
C PHE A 258 -7.56 22.74 -3.32
N PRO A 259 -7.97 22.25 -4.51
CA PRO A 259 -8.99 22.90 -5.33
C PRO A 259 -10.36 22.94 -4.66
N THR A 260 -10.72 21.90 -3.89
CA THR A 260 -12.00 21.86 -3.17
C THR A 260 -11.98 22.85 -2.01
N LEU A 261 -10.89 22.90 -1.23
CA LEU A 261 -10.74 23.91 -0.17
C LEU A 261 -10.74 25.33 -0.74
N ARG A 262 -10.11 25.53 -1.90
CA ARG A 262 -10.10 26.81 -2.60
C ARG A 262 -11.50 27.29 -2.97
N SER A 263 -12.41 26.40 -3.38
CA SER A 263 -13.76 26.80 -3.81
C SER A 263 -14.65 27.29 -2.67
N VAL A 264 -14.30 26.96 -1.42
CA VAL A 264 -15.06 27.36 -0.21
C VAL A 264 -14.25 28.25 0.74
N SER A 265 -13.05 28.66 0.33
CA SER A 265 -12.21 29.57 1.10
C SER A 265 -12.77 30.98 1.04
N ALA A 266 -12.81 31.64 2.18
CA ALA A 266 -13.33 33.00 2.34
C ALA A 266 -12.28 33.96 2.94
N ASP A 267 -11.21 33.44 3.53
CA ASP A 267 -10.13 34.23 4.16
C ASP A 267 -8.76 33.87 3.55
N GLY A 268 -7.86 34.86 3.51
CA GLY A 268 -6.44 34.72 3.21
C GLY A 268 -5.65 33.89 4.22
N LYS A 269 -6.32 33.21 5.16
CA LYS A 269 -5.73 32.44 6.27
C LYS A 269 -6.31 31.03 6.43
N ASP A 270 -7.30 30.63 5.64
CA ASP A 270 -7.98 29.33 5.78
C ASP A 270 -6.99 28.14 5.73
N GLY A 271 -5.94 28.23 4.90
CA GLY A 271 -4.91 27.21 4.75
C GLY A 271 -4.09 26.97 6.02
N LEU A 272 -3.86 27.99 6.85
CA LEU A 272 -3.03 27.89 8.07
C LEU A 272 -3.56 26.83 9.05
N ARG A 273 -4.88 26.65 9.10
CA ARG A 273 -5.55 25.69 10.00
C ARG A 273 -5.18 24.24 9.70
N TYR A 274 -4.73 23.95 8.49
CA TYR A 274 -4.47 22.59 8.02
C TYR A 274 -2.99 22.20 8.00
N VAL A 275 -2.09 23.17 8.24
CA VAL A 275 -0.64 22.92 8.32
C VAL A 275 -0.28 21.81 9.33
N PRO A 276 -0.81 21.80 10.57
CA PRO A 276 -0.49 20.74 11.54
C PRO A 276 -0.89 19.34 11.06
N ARG A 277 -1.98 19.23 10.30
CA ARG A 277 -2.47 17.95 9.78
C ARG A 277 -1.58 17.40 8.67
N ILE A 278 -1.12 18.27 7.76
CA ILE A 278 -0.13 17.88 6.74
C ILE A 278 1.21 17.52 7.40
N ALA A 279 1.64 18.26 8.42
CA ALA A 279 2.86 17.95 9.17
C ALA A 279 2.77 16.56 9.86
N GLN A 280 1.62 16.22 10.44
CA GLN A 280 1.39 14.91 11.05
C GLN A 280 1.37 13.78 10.00
N LEU A 281 0.73 14.01 8.85
CA LEU A 281 0.75 13.07 7.73
C LEU A 281 2.18 12.84 7.21
N LYS A 282 2.96 13.92 7.07
CA LYS A 282 4.38 13.87 6.70
C LYS A 282 5.19 13.04 7.67
N ALA A 283 5.06 13.27 8.97
CA ALA A 283 5.78 12.50 9.99
C ALA A 283 5.49 10.99 9.93
N GLU A 284 4.23 10.61 9.66
CA GLU A 284 3.86 9.21 9.48
C GLU A 284 4.51 8.59 8.23
N PHE A 285 4.49 9.28 7.09
CA PHE A 285 5.15 8.80 5.88
C PHE A 285 6.68 8.73 6.02
N GLN A 286 7.29 9.67 6.76
CA GLN A 286 8.72 9.64 7.07
C GLN A 286 9.07 8.43 7.95
N GLY A 287 8.26 8.16 8.98
CA GLY A 287 8.43 6.97 9.81
C GLY A 287 8.40 5.67 8.99
N ARG A 288 7.48 5.57 8.03
CA ARG A 288 7.38 4.40 7.15
C ARG A 288 8.50 4.32 6.09
N LEU A 289 9.00 5.44 5.61
CA LEU A 289 10.14 5.48 4.68
C LEU A 289 11.43 4.98 5.34
N SER A 290 11.56 5.11 6.66
CA SER A 290 12.78 4.72 7.39
C SER A 290 13.22 3.26 7.15
N ASP A 291 12.28 2.36 6.83
CA ASP A 291 12.62 0.99 6.45
C ASP A 291 13.26 0.87 5.07
N PHE A 292 12.82 1.70 4.12
CA PHE A 292 13.43 1.79 2.80
C PHE A 292 14.79 2.48 2.86
N GLU A 293 14.96 3.48 3.73
CA GLU A 293 16.25 4.16 3.95
C GLU A 293 17.35 3.17 4.39
N ARG A 294 17.00 2.12 5.15
CA ARG A 294 17.93 1.04 5.50
C ARG A 294 18.42 0.21 4.31
N CYS A 295 17.71 0.27 3.18
CA CYS A 295 18.06 -0.41 1.94
C CYS A 295 18.43 0.59 0.83
N GLU A 296 18.48 1.90 1.10
CA GLU A 296 18.60 2.94 0.07
C GLU A 296 19.85 2.76 -0.79
N SER A 297 20.98 2.41 -0.19
CA SER A 297 22.23 2.17 -0.93
C SER A 297 22.08 1.01 -1.93
N GLU A 298 21.41 -0.07 -1.55
CA GLU A 298 21.13 -1.22 -2.42
C GLU A 298 20.14 -0.86 -3.54
N LEU A 299 19.07 -0.13 -3.19
CA LEU A 299 18.05 0.31 -4.15
C LEU A 299 18.61 1.33 -5.15
N SER A 300 19.42 2.27 -4.68
CA SER A 300 20.06 3.30 -5.49
C SER A 300 21.10 2.72 -6.44
N LEU A 301 21.91 1.77 -5.95
CA LEU A 301 22.88 1.06 -6.79
C LEU A 301 22.19 0.28 -7.92
N PHE A 302 21.07 -0.39 -7.63
CA PHE A 302 20.27 -1.08 -8.64
C PHE A 302 19.68 -0.10 -9.67
N SER A 303 19.09 1.01 -9.22
CA SER A 303 18.45 1.98 -10.11
C SER A 303 19.45 2.78 -10.95
N ARG A 304 20.67 3.03 -10.43
CA ARG A 304 21.63 3.96 -11.04
C ARG A 304 23.08 3.47 -10.94
N PRO A 305 23.41 2.26 -11.43
CA PRO A 305 24.73 1.67 -11.22
C PRO A 305 25.87 2.47 -11.85
N PHE A 306 25.60 3.15 -12.98
CA PHE A 306 26.57 3.96 -13.72
C PHE A 306 26.90 5.32 -13.06
N SER A 307 26.18 5.71 -12.01
CA SER A 307 26.41 6.96 -11.28
C SER A 307 26.61 6.76 -9.77
N ALA A 308 26.74 5.51 -9.33
CA ALA A 308 26.95 5.20 -7.92
C ALA A 308 28.34 5.65 -7.47
N ALA A 309 28.42 6.32 -6.32
CA ALA A 309 29.70 6.64 -5.70
C ALA A 309 30.33 5.36 -5.14
N ILE A 310 31.52 4.99 -5.62
CA ILE A 310 32.16 3.70 -5.27
C ILE A 310 32.37 3.54 -3.76
N ASP A 311 32.72 4.62 -3.06
CA ASP A 311 32.90 4.62 -1.59
C ASP A 311 31.62 4.28 -0.81
N SER A 312 30.45 4.43 -1.44
CA SER A 312 29.14 4.08 -0.86
C SER A 312 28.66 2.67 -1.25
N VAL A 313 29.37 1.98 -2.15
CA VAL A 313 29.07 0.63 -2.60
C VAL A 313 29.72 -0.38 -1.65
N ARG A 314 29.01 -1.47 -1.34
CA ARG A 314 29.54 -2.58 -0.53
C ARG A 314 30.86 -3.11 -1.12
N GLU A 315 31.85 -3.36 -0.26
CA GLU A 315 33.21 -3.76 -0.64
C GLU A 315 33.24 -4.92 -1.65
N GLU A 316 32.39 -5.92 -1.46
CA GLU A 316 32.31 -7.06 -2.37
C GLU A 316 31.87 -6.73 -3.81
N LEU A 317 31.13 -5.63 -4.00
CA LEU A 317 30.61 -5.19 -5.30
C LEU A 317 31.50 -4.14 -5.97
N GLN A 318 32.35 -3.43 -5.22
CA GLN A 318 33.08 -2.25 -5.70
C GLN A 318 33.85 -2.50 -7.01
N MET A 319 34.64 -3.58 -7.08
CA MET A 319 35.44 -3.90 -8.27
C MET A 319 34.55 -4.16 -9.50
N GLU A 320 33.48 -4.94 -9.35
CA GLU A 320 32.54 -5.20 -10.45
C GLU A 320 31.80 -3.93 -10.88
N VAL A 321 31.46 -3.05 -9.93
CA VAL A 321 30.79 -1.77 -10.23
C VAL A 321 31.74 -0.80 -10.95
N ILE A 322 33.03 -0.76 -10.59
CA ILE A 322 34.04 0.02 -11.32
C ILE A 322 34.14 -0.47 -12.77
N ASP A 323 34.29 -1.79 -12.97
CA ASP A 323 34.36 -2.39 -14.30
C ASP A 323 33.07 -2.14 -15.10
N LEU A 324 31.92 -2.17 -14.43
CA LEU A 324 30.63 -1.87 -15.04
C LEU A 324 30.55 -0.41 -15.48
N GLN A 325 30.95 0.53 -14.62
CA GLN A 325 30.94 1.98 -14.89
C GLN A 325 31.85 2.36 -16.07
N CYS A 326 32.96 1.64 -16.25
CA CYS A 326 33.89 1.82 -17.37
C CYS A 326 33.43 1.13 -18.67
N ASN A 327 32.40 0.28 -18.63
CA ASN A 327 31.91 -0.45 -19.79
C ASN A 327 30.92 0.40 -20.61
N SER A 328 31.42 1.09 -21.63
CA SER A 328 30.63 1.96 -22.50
C SER A 328 29.50 1.24 -23.25
N ALA A 329 29.70 -0.03 -23.62
CA ALA A 329 28.68 -0.83 -24.29
C ALA A 329 27.50 -1.17 -23.37
N LEU A 330 27.79 -1.58 -22.13
CA LEU A 330 26.75 -1.83 -21.13
C LEU A 330 26.06 -0.55 -20.69
N LYS A 331 26.77 0.58 -20.59
CA LYS A 331 26.17 1.89 -20.33
C LYS A 331 25.18 2.28 -21.42
N GLY A 332 25.60 2.19 -22.68
CA GLY A 332 24.72 2.47 -23.81
C GLY A 332 23.54 1.49 -23.92
N LYS A 333 23.65 0.29 -23.34
CA LYS A 333 22.52 -0.64 -23.23
C LYS A 333 21.58 -0.25 -22.09
N PHE A 334 22.10 0.08 -20.91
CA PHE A 334 21.33 0.58 -19.77
C PHE A 334 20.50 1.80 -20.14
N ASP A 335 21.08 2.78 -20.82
CA ASP A 335 20.38 3.99 -21.26
C ASP A 335 19.21 3.69 -22.22
N LYS A 336 19.26 2.56 -22.93
CA LYS A 336 18.20 2.13 -23.87
C LYS A 336 17.08 1.35 -23.22
N VAL A 337 17.38 0.45 -22.27
CA VAL A 337 16.41 -0.51 -21.74
C VAL A 337 16.00 -0.23 -20.29
N GLY A 338 16.83 0.45 -19.51
CA GLY A 338 16.61 0.66 -18.08
C GLY A 338 16.55 -0.63 -17.26
N VAL A 339 16.24 -0.50 -15.97
CA VAL A 339 15.92 -1.63 -15.09
C VAL A 339 14.42 -1.95 -15.16
N PRO A 340 14.02 -3.23 -15.08
CA PRO A 340 14.85 -4.39 -14.75
C PRO A 340 15.56 -5.04 -15.95
N GLU A 341 15.19 -4.68 -17.18
CA GLU A 341 15.64 -5.37 -18.40
C GLU A 341 17.16 -5.37 -18.60
N PHE A 342 17.83 -4.33 -18.10
CA PHE A 342 19.28 -4.25 -18.10
C PHE A 342 19.95 -5.45 -17.40
N CYS A 343 19.35 -5.99 -16.33
CA CYS A 343 19.93 -7.10 -15.57
C CYS A 343 20.15 -8.34 -16.44
N ARG A 344 19.26 -8.61 -17.40
CA ARG A 344 19.37 -9.71 -18.38
C ARG A 344 20.61 -9.62 -19.26
N HIS A 345 21.15 -8.42 -19.44
CA HIS A 345 22.29 -8.14 -20.31
C HIS A 345 23.63 -8.26 -19.59
N LEU A 346 23.64 -8.43 -18.26
CA LEU A 346 24.85 -8.67 -17.49
C LEU A 346 25.37 -10.08 -17.81
N ARG A 347 26.62 -10.19 -18.28
CA ARG A 347 27.27 -11.47 -18.55
C ARG A 347 27.84 -12.09 -17.28
N SER A 348 28.41 -13.30 -17.38
CA SER A 348 29.09 -14.02 -16.29
C SER A 348 30.29 -13.26 -15.67
N GLY A 349 30.75 -12.17 -16.28
CA GLY A 349 31.81 -11.31 -15.73
C GLY A 349 31.38 -10.41 -14.56
N TYR A 350 30.08 -10.34 -14.25
CA TYR A 350 29.56 -9.54 -13.12
C TYR A 350 28.71 -10.39 -12.16
N PRO A 351 29.25 -11.51 -11.61
CA PRO A 351 28.46 -12.46 -10.83
C PRO A 351 27.88 -11.85 -9.55
N ARG A 352 28.61 -10.97 -8.84
CA ARG A 352 28.12 -10.37 -7.60
C ARG A 352 27.09 -9.29 -7.90
N PHE A 353 27.29 -8.48 -8.93
CA PHE A 353 26.31 -7.48 -9.34
C PHE A 353 25.03 -8.13 -9.91
N ARG A 354 25.15 -9.27 -10.62
CA ARG A 354 23.98 -10.09 -11.00
C ARG A 354 23.22 -10.59 -9.78
N SER A 355 23.91 -11.11 -8.77
CA SER A 355 23.28 -11.52 -7.51
C SER A 355 22.60 -10.35 -6.80
N HIS A 356 23.23 -9.17 -6.76
CA HIS A 356 22.62 -7.95 -6.23
C HIS A 356 21.32 -7.59 -6.98
N CYS A 357 21.33 -7.61 -8.31
CA CYS A 357 20.13 -7.38 -9.12
C CYS A 357 19.01 -8.37 -8.79
N ALA A 358 19.32 -9.66 -8.73
CA ALA A 358 18.33 -10.70 -8.44
C ALA A 358 17.75 -10.52 -7.02
N ARG A 359 18.58 -10.16 -6.05
CA ARG A 359 18.14 -9.85 -4.69
C ARG A 359 17.14 -8.69 -4.69
N VAL A 360 17.47 -7.55 -5.30
CA VAL A 360 16.56 -6.39 -5.33
C VAL A 360 15.26 -6.71 -6.07
N LEU A 361 15.33 -7.44 -7.17
CA LEU A 361 14.14 -7.88 -7.93
C LEU A 361 13.24 -8.83 -7.14
N SER A 362 13.81 -9.67 -6.29
CA SER A 362 13.07 -10.60 -5.43
C SER A 362 12.33 -9.93 -4.26
N MET A 363 12.59 -8.64 -3.99
CA MET A 363 12.00 -7.93 -2.87
C MET A 363 10.56 -7.52 -3.19
N PHE A 364 9.64 -7.81 -2.25
CA PHE A 364 8.34 -7.15 -2.21
C PHE A 364 8.49 -5.78 -1.54
N GLY A 365 7.93 -4.73 -2.15
CA GLY A 365 7.81 -3.42 -1.50
C GLY A 365 6.54 -3.26 -0.65
N SER A 366 5.63 -4.24 -0.69
CA SER A 366 4.36 -4.22 0.04
C SER A 366 3.73 -5.60 0.21
N THR A 367 2.60 -5.65 0.93
CA THR A 367 1.74 -6.84 1.07
C THR A 367 0.54 -6.82 0.14
N TYR A 368 0.51 -5.95 -0.87
CA TYR A 368 -0.66 -5.75 -1.75
C TYR A 368 -1.17 -7.06 -2.38
N ILE A 369 -0.24 -7.91 -2.79
CA ILE A 369 -0.54 -9.20 -3.40
C ILE A 369 -1.40 -10.09 -2.48
N CYS A 370 -1.24 -9.97 -1.16
CA CYS A 370 -2.09 -10.63 -0.18
C CYS A 370 -3.51 -10.03 -0.15
N GLU A 371 -3.65 -8.72 -0.31
CA GLU A 371 -4.95 -8.04 -0.38
C GLU A 371 -5.70 -8.35 -1.69
N GLN A 372 -4.97 -8.50 -2.80
CA GLN A 372 -5.55 -8.93 -4.07
C GLN A 372 -6.14 -10.33 -3.95
N LEU A 373 -5.43 -11.26 -3.30
CA LEU A 373 -5.96 -12.59 -3.00
C LEU A 373 -7.27 -12.50 -2.22
N PHE A 374 -7.32 -11.68 -1.17
CA PHE A 374 -8.53 -11.46 -0.39
C PHE A 374 -9.69 -10.91 -1.23
N SER A 375 -9.41 -9.97 -2.12
CA SER A 375 -10.41 -9.38 -3.01
C SER A 375 -10.99 -10.42 -3.99
N ILE A 376 -10.13 -11.27 -4.56
CA ILE A 376 -10.54 -12.39 -5.44
C ILE A 376 -11.41 -13.39 -4.67
N MET A 377 -10.99 -13.77 -3.45
CA MET A 377 -11.76 -14.67 -2.59
C MET A 377 -13.15 -14.11 -2.24
N LYS A 378 -13.29 -12.78 -2.11
CA LYS A 378 -14.60 -12.17 -1.87
C LYS A 378 -15.50 -12.19 -3.11
N LEU A 379 -14.95 -11.95 -4.29
CA LEU A 379 -15.73 -11.94 -5.53
C LEU A 379 -16.33 -13.31 -5.85
N SER A 380 -15.62 -14.40 -5.53
CA SER A 380 -16.14 -15.76 -5.71
C SER A 380 -17.39 -16.05 -4.85
N LYS A 381 -17.61 -15.33 -3.74
CA LYS A 381 -18.83 -15.41 -2.93
C LYS A 381 -20.05 -14.73 -3.56
N THR A 382 -19.83 -13.75 -4.44
CA THR A 382 -20.91 -12.91 -5.01
C THR A 382 -21.52 -13.46 -6.30
N LYS A 383 -20.92 -14.49 -6.91
CA LYS A 383 -21.53 -15.23 -8.02
C LYS A 383 -22.25 -16.46 -7.46
N PRO A 384 -23.59 -16.58 -7.54
CA PRO A 384 -24.24 -17.84 -7.28
C PRO A 384 -23.80 -18.81 -8.37
N CYS A 385 -23.03 -19.84 -8.01
CA CYS A 385 -22.82 -20.99 -8.88
C CYS A 385 -24.20 -21.63 -9.13
N PRO A 386 -24.64 -21.82 -10.40
CA PRO A 386 -25.75 -22.71 -10.65
C PRO A 386 -25.38 -24.11 -10.16
N PRO A 387 -26.34 -24.90 -9.66
CA PRO A 387 -26.05 -26.21 -9.06
C PRO A 387 -25.38 -27.12 -10.10
N LEU A 388 -24.10 -27.40 -9.89
CA LEU A 388 -23.35 -28.36 -10.70
C LEU A 388 -23.69 -29.77 -10.21
N SER A 389 -24.50 -30.47 -11.00
CA SER A 389 -24.59 -31.94 -10.96
C SER A 389 -23.19 -32.55 -11.16
N GLY A 390 -22.86 -33.53 -10.33
CA GLY A 390 -21.48 -33.91 -10.01
C GLY A 390 -20.59 -34.40 -11.15
N ALA A 391 -19.34 -33.94 -11.11
CA ALA A 391 -18.12 -34.61 -11.57
C ALA A 391 -16.90 -33.93 -10.90
N PRO A 392 -15.74 -34.62 -10.74
CA PRO A 392 -14.70 -34.24 -9.79
C PRO A 392 -13.79 -33.09 -10.24
N TRP A 393 -13.27 -32.37 -9.24
CA TRP A 393 -12.44 -31.17 -9.32
C TRP A 393 -11.01 -31.45 -9.80
N ASP A 394 -10.60 -30.77 -10.88
CA ASP A 394 -9.32 -30.02 -11.08
C ASP A 394 -9.22 -29.56 -12.56
N PRO A 395 -8.52 -28.45 -12.93
CA PRO A 395 -7.93 -27.36 -12.14
C PRO A 395 -8.36 -25.95 -12.63
N VAL A 396 -8.60 -25.00 -11.71
CA VAL A 396 -8.65 -23.56 -12.02
C VAL A 396 -7.69 -22.82 -11.08
N LEU A 397 -6.41 -23.15 -11.20
CA LEU A 397 -5.28 -22.35 -10.69
C LEU A 397 -4.13 -22.45 -11.70
N HIS A 398 -4.42 -22.03 -12.93
CA HIS A 398 -3.41 -21.63 -13.89
C HIS A 398 -3.89 -20.36 -14.60
N VAL A 399 -3.34 -19.23 -14.16
CA VAL A 399 -3.20 -18.00 -14.93
C VAL A 399 -1.76 -17.58 -14.62
N ALA A 400 -0.75 -18.13 -15.32
CA ALA A 400 -0.18 -17.66 -16.59
C ALA A 400 0.17 -16.15 -16.55
N SER A 401 1.31 -15.64 -17.01
CA SER A 401 2.59 -16.13 -17.54
C SER A 401 3.38 -14.86 -17.90
#